data_AF-A0A356KUU6-F1
#
_entry.id   AF-A0A356KUU6-F1
#
_cell.length_a   1.000
_cell.length_b   1.000
_cell.length_c   1.000
_cell.angle_alpha   90.00
_cell.angle_beta   90.00
_cell.angle_gamma   90.00
#
_symmetry.space_group_name_H-M   'P 1'
#
loop_
_entity.id
_entity.type
_entity.pdbx_description
1 polymer ?
#
loop_
_entity_poly.entity_id
_entity_poly.type
_entity_poly.pdbx_seq_one_letter_code
_entity_poly.pdbx_strand_id
1 'polypeptide(L)'
;MPSSGYALNDTPVAISGQGLLAVTGARLIPDSGTSITPITSWTAVDDQNVNAEVPANMTPGRYRLELVLGRTSVATPAVFEVLATPPTPVLSALTPDTGPNDRAHTVTLRGSDFVPGATVQIGGVAASSVAWVSSSELSVEIPAGVPAGMQPVVVTQGSVFSAGGPDWNALNLADPDQVGIYEVGTWDGKMTGASGDDPDVRIYYPALLSGANEAPDASGGPYPV
;
A
#
# COMPACT_ATOMS: atom_id res chain seq x y z
N MET A 1 7.15 -25.37 7.75
CA MET A 1 6.94 -24.08 8.45
C MET A 1 8.12 -23.17 8.22
N PRO A 2 7.93 -21.89 7.89
CA PRO A 2 8.98 -20.89 8.07
C PRO A 2 9.39 -20.85 9.55
N SER A 3 10.68 -20.66 9.83
CA SER A 3 11.24 -20.66 11.19
C SER A 3 11.07 -19.33 11.92
N SER A 4 10.67 -18.26 11.21
CA SER A 4 10.58 -16.92 11.77
C SER A 4 9.64 -16.00 10.97
N GLY A 5 9.27 -14.88 11.61
CA GLY A 5 8.54 -13.78 10.99
C GLY A 5 8.58 -12.52 11.86
N TYR A 6 8.01 -11.43 11.36
CA TYR A 6 7.91 -10.16 12.08
C TYR A 6 6.49 -9.96 12.61
N ALA A 7 6.36 -9.29 13.74
CA ALA A 7 5.07 -8.99 14.37
C ALA A 7 4.27 -7.89 13.65
N LEU A 8 4.50 -7.63 12.36
CA LEU A 8 3.85 -6.55 11.61
C LEU A 8 2.52 -6.96 10.99
N ASN A 9 2.39 -8.24 10.66
CA ASN A 9 1.24 -8.82 9.99
C ASN A 9 1.10 -10.28 10.36
N ASP A 10 -0.06 -10.83 10.01
CA ASP A 10 -0.32 -12.25 10.14
C ASP A 10 0.62 -13.03 9.22
N THR A 11 1.39 -13.97 9.79
CA THR A 11 2.41 -14.73 9.06
C THR A 11 1.88 -16.13 8.77
N PRO A 12 1.70 -16.52 7.48
CA PRO A 12 1.20 -17.84 7.14
C PRO A 12 2.23 -18.93 7.46
N VAL A 13 1.77 -20.00 8.10
CA VAL A 13 2.57 -21.16 8.46
C VAL A 13 1.86 -22.44 7.99
N ALA A 14 2.60 -23.28 7.27
CA ALA A 14 2.15 -24.61 6.87
C ALA A 14 2.72 -25.67 7.82
N ILE A 15 1.83 -26.43 8.43
CA ILE A 15 2.08 -27.45 9.45
C ILE A 15 1.88 -28.82 8.83
N SER A 16 2.92 -29.65 8.87
CA SER A 16 2.88 -31.01 8.37
C SER A 16 2.87 -32.04 9.51
N GLY A 17 2.04 -33.08 9.40
CA GLY A 17 1.86 -34.10 10.43
C GLY A 17 1.07 -35.32 9.92
N GLN A 18 0.40 -36.03 10.83
CA GLN A 18 -0.54 -37.12 10.54
C GLN A 18 -1.77 -36.95 11.45
N GLY A 19 -2.95 -37.37 11.01
CA GLY A 19 -4.18 -37.25 11.81
C GLY A 19 -4.71 -35.82 11.93
N LEU A 20 -4.32 -34.92 11.04
CA LEU A 20 -4.59 -33.49 11.16
C LEU A 20 -6.04 -33.08 10.82
N LEU A 21 -6.87 -33.99 10.28
CA LEU A 21 -8.30 -33.69 10.08
C LEU A 21 -9.07 -33.58 11.41
N ALA A 22 -8.52 -34.10 12.50
CA ALA A 22 -9.12 -34.03 13.83
C ALA A 22 -8.78 -32.73 14.59
N VAL A 23 -8.06 -31.79 13.96
CA VAL A 23 -7.70 -30.50 14.57
C VAL A 23 -8.94 -29.66 14.80
N THR A 24 -9.09 -29.17 16.03
CA THR A 24 -10.19 -28.30 16.48
C THR A 24 -9.70 -26.91 16.91
N GLY A 25 -8.38 -26.67 16.88
CA GLY A 25 -7.80 -25.38 17.22
C GLY A 25 -6.28 -25.37 17.06
N ALA A 26 -5.70 -24.18 17.02
CA ALA A 26 -4.26 -23.96 17.03
C ALA A 26 -3.91 -22.87 18.05
N ARG A 27 -2.73 -22.96 18.67
CA ARG A 27 -2.24 -21.93 19.60
C ARG A 27 -0.73 -21.86 19.64
N LEU A 28 -0.21 -20.74 20.08
CA LEU A 28 1.21 -20.46 20.27
C LEU A 28 1.51 -20.43 21.76
N ILE A 29 2.55 -21.14 22.15
CA ILE A 29 3.06 -21.18 23.53
C ILE A 29 4.49 -20.65 23.50
N PRO A 30 4.78 -19.55 24.23
CA PRO A 30 6.13 -19.02 24.28
C PRO A 30 7.05 -19.97 25.05
N ASP A 31 8.30 -20.12 24.63
CA ASP A 31 9.30 -20.89 25.36
C ASP A 31 9.60 -20.28 26.74
N SER A 32 9.34 -18.98 26.89
CA SER A 32 9.47 -18.22 28.13
C SER A 32 8.15 -17.55 28.50
N GLY A 33 7.64 -17.81 29.69
CA GLY A 33 6.36 -17.26 30.16
C GLY A 33 5.21 -18.26 30.03
N THR A 34 3.99 -17.79 30.36
CA THR A 34 2.79 -18.65 30.41
C THR A 34 1.64 -18.15 29.54
N SER A 35 1.85 -17.05 28.80
CA SER A 35 0.81 -16.45 27.98
C SER A 35 0.60 -17.27 26.71
N ILE A 36 -0.53 -17.97 26.62
CA ILE A 36 -0.88 -18.77 25.46
C ILE A 36 -1.70 -17.89 24.51
N THR A 37 -1.24 -17.76 23.27
CA THR A 37 -1.92 -16.98 22.23
C THR A 37 -2.71 -17.92 21.33
N PRO A 38 -4.05 -17.87 21.30
CA PRO A 38 -4.81 -18.67 20.35
C PRO A 38 -4.56 -18.19 18.92
N ILE A 39 -4.46 -19.13 17.98
CA ILE A 39 -4.50 -18.83 16.54
C ILE A 39 -5.94 -19.00 16.10
N THR A 40 -6.56 -17.90 15.65
CA THR A 40 -7.96 -17.86 15.22
C THR A 40 -8.11 -18.13 13.72
N SER A 41 -7.09 -17.87 12.92
CA SER A 41 -7.05 -18.14 11.48
C SER A 41 -6.25 -19.41 11.20
N TRP A 42 -6.95 -20.52 10.96
CA TRP A 42 -6.36 -21.80 10.58
C TRP A 42 -7.37 -22.68 9.84
N THR A 43 -6.86 -23.59 9.02
CA THR A 43 -7.63 -24.57 8.25
C THR A 43 -6.88 -25.89 8.16
N ALA A 44 -7.55 -27.00 8.47
CA ALA A 44 -7.05 -28.33 8.12
C ALA A 44 -7.28 -28.55 6.63
N VAL A 45 -6.20 -28.71 5.87
CA VAL A 45 -6.24 -28.88 4.40
C VAL A 45 -6.50 -30.35 4.07
N ASP A 46 -5.74 -31.24 4.72
CA ASP A 46 -5.89 -32.69 4.64
C ASP A 46 -5.40 -33.33 5.95
N ASP A 47 -5.28 -34.66 5.98
CA ASP A 47 -4.85 -35.38 7.20
C ASP A 47 -3.37 -35.21 7.55
N GLN A 48 -2.61 -34.55 6.68
CA GLN A 48 -1.18 -34.31 6.82
C GLN A 48 -0.82 -32.83 6.84
N ASN A 49 -1.72 -31.92 6.46
CA ASN A 49 -1.44 -30.50 6.29
C ASN A 49 -2.48 -29.61 6.98
N VAL A 50 -2.00 -28.65 7.75
CA VAL A 50 -2.79 -27.54 8.32
C VAL A 50 -2.14 -26.22 7.92
N ASN A 51 -2.94 -25.30 7.39
CA ASN A 51 -2.52 -23.92 7.21
C ASN A 51 -2.99 -23.10 8.41
N ALA A 52 -2.13 -22.28 8.98
CA ALA A 52 -2.45 -21.38 10.07
C ALA A 52 -1.77 -20.04 9.86
N GLU A 53 -2.25 -19.00 10.54
CA GLU A 53 -1.65 -17.68 10.51
C GLU A 53 -1.21 -17.28 11.91
N VAL A 54 0.10 -17.09 12.08
CA VAL A 54 0.67 -16.54 13.31
C VAL A 54 0.24 -15.07 13.40
N PRO A 55 -0.48 -14.63 14.45
CA PRO A 55 -1.03 -13.29 14.51
C PRO A 55 0.03 -12.18 14.46
N ALA A 56 -0.36 -11.02 13.92
CA ALA A 56 0.39 -9.78 14.04
C ALA A 56 0.51 -9.31 15.51
N ASN A 57 1.39 -8.34 15.75
CA ASN A 57 1.61 -7.68 17.04
C ASN A 57 2.00 -8.62 18.20
N MET A 58 2.55 -9.79 17.88
CA MET A 58 3.13 -10.69 18.88
C MET A 58 4.38 -10.09 19.52
N THR A 59 4.57 -10.36 20.80
CA THR A 59 5.82 -10.02 21.49
C THR A 59 6.98 -10.79 20.86
N PRO A 60 8.13 -10.15 20.58
CA PRO A 60 9.32 -10.85 20.08
C PRO A 60 9.75 -12.00 21.00
N GLY A 61 10.13 -13.13 20.42
CA GLY A 61 10.50 -14.33 21.16
C GLY A 61 10.23 -15.62 20.40
N ARG A 62 10.54 -16.74 21.04
CA ARG A 62 10.34 -18.09 20.50
C ARG A 62 9.02 -18.67 20.95
N TYR A 63 8.27 -19.19 19.99
CA TYR A 63 6.96 -19.79 20.20
C TYR A 63 6.91 -21.19 19.61
N ARG A 64 6.45 -22.13 20.43
CA ARG A 64 6.04 -23.45 20.00
C ARG A 64 4.60 -23.38 19.54
N LEU A 65 4.36 -23.98 18.38
CA LEU A 65 3.01 -24.16 17.87
C LEU A 65 2.41 -25.45 18.44
N GLU A 66 1.17 -25.38 18.90
CA GLU A 66 0.42 -26.55 19.34
C GLU A 66 -0.92 -26.63 18.63
N LEU A 67 -1.23 -27.84 18.14
CA LEU A 67 -2.53 -28.18 17.61
C LEU A 67 -3.40 -28.80 18.69
N VAL A 68 -4.65 -28.40 18.77
CA VAL A 68 -5.67 -28.95 19.67
C VAL A 68 -6.46 -30.01 18.91
N LEU A 69 -6.56 -31.22 19.46
CA LEU A 69 -7.31 -32.36 18.90
C LEU A 69 -8.43 -32.73 19.87
N GLY A 70 -9.44 -31.85 20.01
CA GLY A 70 -10.49 -31.98 21.02
C GLY A 70 -9.99 -31.76 22.44
N ARG A 71 -9.71 -32.84 23.19
CA ARG A 71 -9.25 -32.78 24.60
C ARG A 71 -7.74 -32.89 24.78
N THR A 72 -7.01 -33.23 23.73
CA THR A 72 -5.54 -33.34 23.77
C THR A 72 -4.91 -32.23 22.96
N SER A 73 -3.60 -32.06 23.12
CA SER A 73 -2.82 -31.13 22.30
C SER A 73 -1.51 -31.78 21.90
N VAL A 74 -1.08 -31.47 20.68
CA VAL A 74 0.15 -31.98 20.10
C VAL A 74 1.04 -30.78 19.80
N ALA A 75 2.18 -30.75 20.49
CA ALA A 75 3.25 -29.83 20.19
C ALA A 75 3.90 -30.18 18.86
N THR A 76 4.06 -29.18 18.00
CA THR A 76 4.87 -29.36 16.80
C THR A 76 6.36 -29.34 17.19
N PRO A 77 7.22 -30.14 16.53
CA PRO A 77 8.66 -30.11 16.79
C PRO A 77 9.32 -28.80 16.32
N ALA A 78 8.68 -28.06 15.41
CA ALA A 78 9.16 -26.77 14.94
C ALA A 78 8.83 -25.64 15.92
N VAL A 79 9.76 -24.68 16.02
CA VAL A 79 9.62 -23.42 16.78
C VAL A 79 9.55 -22.28 15.77
N PHE A 80 8.66 -21.33 16.02
CA PHE A 80 8.55 -20.09 15.27
C PHE A 80 9.16 -18.95 16.09
N GLU A 81 10.07 -18.20 15.48
CA GLU A 81 10.71 -17.05 16.11
C GLU A 81 10.11 -15.73 15.61
N VAL A 82 9.49 -14.98 16.52
CA VAL A 82 9.03 -13.61 16.27
C VAL A 82 10.22 -12.68 16.46
N LEU A 83 10.68 -12.07 15.37
CA LEU A 83 11.82 -11.15 15.37
C LEU A 83 11.37 -9.74 15.79
N ALA A 84 12.24 -9.06 16.57
CA ALA A 84 11.92 -7.75 17.13
C ALA A 84 11.99 -6.61 16.10
N THR A 85 12.98 -6.65 15.20
CA THR A 85 13.25 -5.55 14.28
C THR A 85 13.41 -6.09 12.87
N PRO A 86 12.58 -5.64 11.90
CA PRO A 86 12.77 -5.95 10.49
C PRO A 86 14.02 -5.25 9.94
N PRO A 87 14.54 -5.69 8.78
CA PRO A 87 15.61 -4.97 8.09
C PRO A 87 15.14 -3.55 7.73
N THR A 88 16.09 -2.62 7.59
CA THR A 88 15.79 -1.28 7.09
C THR A 88 15.39 -1.39 5.61
N PRO A 89 14.18 -0.96 5.21
CA PRO A 89 13.77 -1.03 3.82
C PRO A 89 14.54 -0.02 2.96
N VAL A 90 14.75 -0.34 1.68
CA VAL A 90 15.32 0.60 0.71
C VAL A 90 14.29 0.85 -0.38
N LEU A 91 13.91 2.11 -0.60
CA LEU A 91 13.04 2.52 -1.70
C LEU A 91 13.89 3.08 -2.84
N SER A 92 13.77 2.51 -4.03
CA SER A 92 14.60 2.88 -5.19
C SER A 92 13.83 3.46 -6.37
N ALA A 93 12.57 3.08 -6.57
CA ALA A 93 11.76 3.61 -7.67
C ALA A 93 10.26 3.62 -7.35
N LEU A 94 9.53 4.51 -8.05
CA LEU A 94 8.08 4.66 -8.03
C LEU A 94 7.56 4.57 -9.47
N THR A 95 6.43 3.91 -9.67
CA THR A 95 5.79 3.85 -11.00
C THR A 95 4.27 3.78 -10.86
N PRO A 96 3.51 4.77 -11.36
CA PRO A 96 4.00 6.07 -11.84
C PRO A 96 4.64 6.90 -10.72
N ASP A 97 5.61 7.75 -11.06
CA ASP A 97 6.27 8.68 -10.13
C ASP A 97 5.52 10.01 -9.97
N THR A 98 4.41 10.17 -10.69
CA THR A 98 3.55 11.34 -10.66
C THR A 98 2.08 10.94 -10.68
N GLY A 99 1.19 11.83 -10.23
CA GLY A 99 -0.25 11.63 -10.37
C GLY A 99 -1.09 12.66 -9.64
N PRO A 100 -2.43 12.57 -9.78
CA PRO A 100 -3.34 13.58 -9.29
C PRO A 100 -3.48 13.55 -7.77
N ASN A 101 -3.55 14.72 -7.14
CA ASN A 101 -3.65 14.82 -5.68
C ASN A 101 -5.10 14.82 -5.13
N ASP A 102 -6.10 14.85 -6.01
CA ASP A 102 -7.52 14.99 -5.68
C ASP A 102 -8.29 13.66 -5.64
N ARG A 103 -7.64 12.54 -6.02
CA ARG A 103 -8.25 11.21 -6.09
C ARG A 103 -7.26 10.10 -5.82
N ALA A 104 -7.78 8.96 -5.36
CA ALA A 104 -6.98 7.78 -5.11
C ALA A 104 -6.42 7.18 -6.40
N HIS A 105 -5.19 6.66 -6.33
CA HIS A 105 -4.53 6.00 -7.46
C HIS A 105 -3.47 5.01 -6.96
N THR A 106 -3.18 4.01 -7.79
CA THR A 106 -2.20 2.95 -7.46
C THR A 106 -0.81 3.32 -7.97
N VAL A 107 0.19 3.15 -7.12
CA VAL A 107 1.61 3.29 -7.43
C VAL A 107 2.35 2.03 -7.00
N THR A 108 3.21 1.53 -7.88
CA THR A 108 4.15 0.45 -7.58
C THR A 108 5.45 1.03 -7.03
N LEU A 109 5.84 0.60 -5.84
CA LEU A 109 7.12 0.91 -5.20
C LEU A 109 8.08 -0.24 -5.44
N ARG A 110 9.30 0.06 -5.87
CA ARG A 110 10.39 -0.90 -6.02
C ARG A 110 11.54 -0.60 -5.09
N GLY A 111 12.21 -1.65 -4.64
CA GLY A 111 13.20 -1.52 -3.57
C GLY A 111 13.85 -2.83 -3.15
N SER A 112 14.33 -2.86 -1.91
CA SER A 112 14.80 -4.08 -1.25
C SER A 112 14.29 -4.14 0.20
N ASP A 113 14.35 -5.35 0.75
CA ASP A 113 14.05 -5.62 2.16
C ASP A 113 12.61 -5.26 2.55
N PHE A 114 11.69 -5.36 1.60
CA PHE A 114 10.27 -5.22 1.89
C PHE A 114 9.75 -6.45 2.63
N VAL A 115 9.20 -6.25 3.83
CA VAL A 115 8.53 -7.30 4.58
C VAL A 115 7.01 -7.13 4.49
N PRO A 116 6.24 -8.23 4.57
CA PRO A 116 4.80 -8.14 4.77
C PRO A 116 4.44 -7.23 5.96
N GLY A 117 3.30 -6.54 5.87
CA GLY A 117 2.89 -5.57 6.90
C GLY A 117 3.60 -4.20 6.82
N ALA A 118 4.42 -3.94 5.80
CA ALA A 118 4.96 -2.61 5.55
C ALA A 118 3.83 -1.59 5.32
N THR A 119 4.05 -0.36 5.79
CA THR A 119 3.15 0.79 5.58
C THR A 119 3.90 1.88 4.83
N VAL A 120 3.16 2.77 4.16
CA VAL A 120 3.75 3.82 3.31
C VAL A 120 3.08 5.15 3.61
N GLN A 121 3.87 6.22 3.65
CA GLN A 121 3.40 7.60 3.74
C GLN A 121 3.97 8.43 2.59
N ILE A 122 3.15 9.33 2.04
CA ILE A 122 3.49 10.23 0.94
C ILE A 122 3.16 11.66 1.39
N GLY A 123 4.17 12.52 1.52
CA GLY A 123 3.98 13.90 1.98
C GLY A 123 3.34 14.00 3.38
N GLY A 124 3.56 12.99 4.23
CA GLY A 124 2.94 12.86 5.56
C GLY A 124 1.52 12.27 5.57
N VAL A 125 0.94 11.97 4.40
CA VAL A 125 -0.36 11.31 4.28
C VAL A 125 -0.16 9.80 4.20
N ALA A 126 -0.86 9.04 5.04
CA ALA A 126 -0.80 7.58 5.02
C ALA A 126 -1.46 7.03 3.75
N ALA A 127 -0.80 6.05 3.10
CA ALA A 127 -1.41 5.29 2.03
C ALA A 127 -2.68 4.58 2.54
N SER A 128 -3.70 4.52 1.69
CA SER A 128 -4.99 3.90 2.02
C SER A 128 -4.91 2.36 2.01
N SER A 129 -4.03 1.81 1.18
CA SER A 129 -3.74 0.38 1.10
C SER A 129 -2.28 0.17 0.72
N VAL A 130 -1.65 -0.85 1.30
CA VAL A 130 -0.30 -1.31 0.95
C VAL A 130 -0.34 -2.82 0.84
N ALA A 131 -0.17 -3.32 -0.38
CA ALA A 131 -0.07 -4.74 -0.66
C ALA A 131 1.40 -5.13 -0.88
N TRP A 132 1.88 -6.07 -0.07
CA TRP A 132 3.19 -6.67 -0.26
C TRP A 132 3.14 -7.66 -1.43
N VAL A 133 3.93 -7.41 -2.47
CA VAL A 133 4.03 -8.30 -3.64
C VAL A 133 5.26 -9.20 -3.51
N SER A 134 6.39 -8.62 -3.12
CA SER A 134 7.65 -9.34 -2.87
C SER A 134 8.59 -8.52 -2.00
N SER A 135 9.75 -9.08 -1.65
CA SER A 135 10.79 -8.33 -0.92
C SER A 135 11.37 -7.14 -1.67
N SER A 136 11.05 -6.96 -2.95
CA SER A 136 11.49 -5.84 -3.79
C SER A 136 10.35 -5.05 -4.41
N GLU A 137 9.09 -5.38 -4.11
CA GLU A 137 7.93 -4.70 -4.71
C GLU A 137 6.76 -4.58 -3.74
N LEU A 138 6.20 -3.36 -3.63
CA LEU A 138 4.94 -3.06 -2.97
C LEU A 138 3.97 -2.42 -3.97
N SER A 139 2.69 -2.74 -3.87
CA SER A 139 1.61 -2.02 -4.55
C SER A 139 0.90 -1.14 -3.53
N VAL A 140 0.84 0.16 -3.79
CA VAL A 140 0.38 1.17 -2.83
C VAL A 140 -0.76 1.96 -3.43
N GLU A 141 -1.83 2.17 -2.66
CA GLU A 141 -2.92 3.05 -3.02
C GLU A 141 -2.76 4.39 -2.29
N ILE A 142 -2.34 5.40 -3.04
CA ILE A 142 -2.19 6.77 -2.54
C ILE A 142 -3.59 7.38 -2.47
N PRO A 143 -4.05 7.90 -1.31
CA PRO A 143 -5.36 8.53 -1.19
C PRO A 143 -5.37 9.94 -1.80
N ALA A 144 -6.57 10.52 -1.92
CA ALA A 144 -6.72 11.96 -2.17
C ALA A 144 -6.19 12.78 -0.98
N GLY A 145 -5.82 14.03 -1.24
CA GLY A 145 -5.42 15.00 -0.21
C GLY A 145 -3.94 15.04 0.11
N VAL A 146 -3.10 14.39 -0.71
CA VAL A 146 -1.65 14.59 -0.68
C VAL A 146 -1.33 16.05 -1.06
N PRO A 147 -0.44 16.77 -0.35
CA PRO A 147 -0.05 18.12 -0.74
C PRO A 147 0.53 18.16 -2.16
N ALA A 148 0.21 19.19 -2.93
CA ALA A 148 0.71 19.33 -4.31
C ALA A 148 2.24 19.52 -4.34
N GLY A 149 2.85 19.15 -5.47
CA GLY A 149 4.29 19.22 -5.71
C GLY A 149 5.05 17.95 -5.31
N MET A 150 6.37 18.05 -5.21
CA MET A 150 7.25 16.92 -4.92
C MET A 150 7.12 16.51 -3.45
N GLN A 151 6.67 15.28 -3.20
CA GLN A 151 6.38 14.76 -1.87
C GLN A 151 7.31 13.61 -1.49
N PRO A 152 7.89 13.61 -0.29
CA PRO A 152 8.71 12.50 0.16
C PRO A 152 7.87 11.24 0.36
N VAL A 153 8.41 10.09 -0.06
CA VAL A 153 7.82 8.77 0.16
C VAL A 153 8.63 8.02 1.20
N VAL A 154 7.96 7.56 2.26
CA VAL A 154 8.58 6.83 3.37
C VAL A 154 7.90 5.47 3.53
N VAL A 155 8.70 4.41 3.46
CA VAL A 155 8.28 3.05 3.78
C VAL A 155 8.61 2.78 5.25
N THR A 156 7.62 2.32 6.02
CA THR A 156 7.76 2.03 7.45
C THR A 156 7.48 0.56 7.71
N GLN A 157 8.35 -0.09 8.47
CA GLN A 157 8.25 -1.50 8.86
C GLN A 157 8.51 -1.63 10.37
N GLY A 158 7.45 -1.68 11.16
CA GLY A 158 7.58 -1.59 12.62
C GLY A 158 8.18 -0.25 13.02
N SER A 159 9.36 -0.28 13.64
CA SER A 159 10.06 0.91 14.13
C SER A 159 11.20 1.40 13.22
N VAL A 160 11.38 0.80 12.04
CA VAL A 160 12.38 1.21 11.05
C VAL A 160 11.73 1.83 9.81
N PHE A 161 12.43 2.79 9.23
CA PHE A 161 12.01 3.62 8.11
C PHE A 161 12.99 3.47 6.95
N SER A 162 12.52 3.67 5.73
CA SER A 162 13.41 3.74 4.57
C SER A 162 14.40 4.89 4.71
N ALA A 163 15.66 4.67 4.30
CA ALA A 163 16.74 5.66 4.40
C ALA A 163 16.63 6.83 3.39
N GLY A 164 15.40 7.19 2.99
CA GLY A 164 15.09 8.04 1.84
C GLY A 164 14.61 7.22 0.63
N GLY A 165 14.41 7.90 -0.49
CA GLY A 165 13.92 7.35 -1.75
C GLY A 165 13.59 8.44 -2.76
N PRO A 166 13.13 8.09 -3.97
CA PRO A 166 12.53 9.05 -4.89
C PRO A 166 11.29 9.71 -4.26
N ASP A 167 11.11 10.99 -4.56
CA ASP A 167 9.89 11.73 -4.25
C ASP A 167 8.80 11.40 -5.27
N TRP A 168 7.54 11.51 -4.86
CA TRP A 168 6.37 11.38 -5.73
C TRP A 168 5.81 12.76 -6.08
N ASN A 169 5.55 13.04 -7.35
CA ASN A 169 5.05 14.35 -7.78
C ASN A 169 3.51 14.40 -7.80
N ALA A 170 2.95 15.09 -6.82
CA ALA A 170 1.52 15.32 -6.67
C ALA A 170 1.05 16.48 -7.57
N LEU A 171 0.38 16.15 -8.66
CA LEU A 171 -0.20 17.13 -9.58
C LEU A 171 -1.48 17.71 -9.01
N ASN A 172 -1.50 19.04 -8.86
CA ASN A 172 -2.73 19.76 -8.57
C ASN A 172 -3.52 19.95 -9.86
N LEU A 173 -4.54 19.12 -10.09
CA LEU A 173 -5.35 19.23 -11.30
C LEU A 173 -6.26 20.47 -11.34
N ALA A 174 -6.43 21.17 -10.21
CA ALA A 174 -7.10 22.47 -10.18
C ALA A 174 -6.17 23.62 -10.64
N ASP A 175 -4.86 23.38 -10.74
CA ASP A 175 -3.90 24.34 -11.27
C ASP A 175 -3.64 24.06 -12.76
N PRO A 176 -4.16 24.91 -13.68
CA PRO A 176 -4.02 24.68 -15.12
C PRO A 176 -2.56 24.64 -15.60
N ASP A 177 -1.62 25.25 -14.86
CA ASP A 177 -0.21 25.25 -15.24
C ASP A 177 0.47 23.90 -14.99
N GLN A 178 -0.08 23.06 -14.11
CA GLN A 178 0.41 21.71 -13.78
C GLN A 178 -0.14 20.61 -14.69
N VAL A 179 -1.25 20.85 -15.40
CA VAL A 179 -1.94 19.84 -16.22
C VAL A 179 -1.50 19.91 -17.70
N GLY A 180 -0.69 20.90 -18.08
CA GLY A 180 -0.11 20.99 -19.44
C GLY A 180 -1.13 21.20 -20.56
N ILE A 181 -2.35 21.62 -20.25
CA ILE A 181 -3.39 21.92 -21.25
C ILE A 181 -3.19 23.36 -21.74
N TYR A 182 -2.26 23.52 -22.69
CA TYR A 182 -2.12 24.74 -23.49
C TYR A 182 -2.41 24.38 -24.95
N GLU A 183 -3.63 24.59 -25.43
CA GLU A 183 -3.83 24.73 -26.87
C GLU A 183 -3.78 26.23 -27.22
N VAL A 184 -2.83 26.59 -28.09
CA VAL A 184 -2.72 27.94 -28.63
C VAL A 184 -3.85 28.13 -29.65
N GLY A 185 -4.99 28.66 -29.20
CA GLY A 185 -6.06 29.07 -30.12
C GLY A 185 -5.65 30.31 -30.92
N THR A 186 -5.95 30.34 -32.22
CA THR A 186 -5.91 31.59 -33.00
C THR A 186 -7.14 32.43 -32.67
N TRP A 187 -6.93 33.71 -32.40
CA TRP A 187 -7.96 34.69 -32.05
C TRP A 187 -9.10 34.74 -33.10
N ASP A 188 -10.35 34.51 -32.67
CA ASP A 188 -11.54 34.45 -33.56
C ASP A 188 -12.36 35.75 -33.58
N GLY A 189 -11.87 36.81 -32.94
CA GLY A 189 -12.47 38.15 -32.95
C GLY A 189 -13.75 38.31 -32.12
N LYS A 190 -14.15 37.32 -31.30
CA LYS A 190 -15.38 37.38 -30.49
C LYS A 190 -15.17 37.61 -28.99
N MET A 191 -13.93 37.76 -28.53
CA MET A 191 -13.64 38.05 -27.13
C MET A 191 -13.74 39.55 -26.83
N THR A 192 -14.71 39.94 -25.99
CA THR A 192 -14.81 41.31 -25.49
C THR A 192 -13.81 41.52 -24.35
N GLY A 193 -12.70 42.20 -24.61
CA GLY A 193 -11.72 42.60 -23.58
C GLY A 193 -10.25 42.38 -23.93
N ALA A 194 -9.93 41.63 -24.99
CA ALA A 194 -8.56 41.46 -25.47
C ALA A 194 -8.41 42.08 -26.86
N SER A 195 -7.46 43.02 -27.00
CA SER A 195 -7.07 43.55 -28.31
C SER A 195 -6.30 42.47 -29.07
N GLY A 196 -6.54 42.32 -30.38
CA GLY A 196 -5.96 41.28 -31.24
C GLY A 196 -4.43 41.23 -31.37
N ASP A 197 -3.71 42.04 -30.61
CA ASP A 197 -2.25 42.05 -30.48
C ASP A 197 -1.76 41.57 -29.11
N ASP A 198 -2.64 41.06 -28.24
CA ASP A 198 -2.26 40.55 -26.92
C ASP A 198 -1.77 39.09 -27.03
N PRO A 199 -0.45 38.82 -26.91
CA PRO A 199 0.10 37.46 -27.02
C PRO A 199 -0.30 36.54 -25.86
N ASP A 200 -0.98 37.06 -24.82
CA ASP A 200 -1.33 36.33 -23.60
C ASP A 200 -2.79 35.86 -23.52
N VAL A 201 -3.59 35.97 -24.60
CA VAL A 201 -4.94 35.39 -24.63
C VAL A 201 -4.88 33.86 -24.71
N ARG A 202 -5.10 33.20 -23.57
CA ARG A 202 -5.19 31.73 -23.48
C ARG A 202 -6.64 31.31 -23.27
N ILE A 203 -7.21 30.54 -24.21
CA ILE A 203 -8.50 29.87 -24.03
C ILE A 203 -8.23 28.52 -23.39
N TYR A 204 -8.83 28.26 -22.23
CA TYR A 204 -8.64 27.04 -21.47
C TYR A 204 -9.75 26.03 -21.79
N TYR A 205 -9.39 24.87 -22.33
CA TYR A 205 -10.29 23.71 -22.44
C TYR A 205 -9.75 22.56 -21.57
N PRO A 206 -10.61 21.81 -20.85
CA PRO A 206 -10.18 20.63 -20.14
C PRO A 206 -9.96 19.46 -21.11
N ALA A 207 -8.74 18.95 -21.20
CA ALA A 207 -8.48 17.66 -21.82
C ALA A 207 -8.87 16.55 -20.84
N LEU A 208 -9.99 15.88 -21.09
CA LEU A 208 -10.37 14.69 -20.34
C LEU A 208 -9.36 13.57 -20.62
N LEU A 209 -8.76 13.02 -19.56
CA LEU A 209 -8.14 11.70 -19.62
C LEU A 209 -9.22 10.68 -20.03
N SER A 210 -8.98 10.03 -21.17
CA SER A 210 -9.79 9.00 -21.85
C SER A 210 -10.74 9.48 -22.97
N GLY A 211 -10.24 9.44 -24.21
CA GLY A 211 -10.84 8.61 -25.28
C GLY A 211 -12.24 8.94 -25.85
N ALA A 212 -12.82 10.12 -25.67
CA ALA A 212 -14.05 10.48 -26.39
C ALA A 212 -14.02 11.93 -26.88
N ASN A 213 -13.90 12.09 -28.20
CA ASN A 213 -14.05 13.36 -28.89
C ASN A 213 -15.55 13.65 -28.98
N GLU A 214 -16.07 14.59 -28.20
CA GLU A 214 -17.26 15.36 -28.59
C GLU A 214 -17.35 16.62 -27.70
N ALA A 215 -17.18 17.78 -28.33
CA ALA A 215 -17.25 19.08 -27.69
C ALA A 215 -18.71 19.41 -27.30
N PRO A 216 -18.99 19.93 -26.09
CA PRO A 216 -20.31 20.47 -25.79
C PRO A 216 -20.52 21.84 -26.48
N ASP A 217 -21.69 21.98 -27.09
CA ASP A 217 -22.30 23.19 -27.64
C ASP A 217 -22.03 24.43 -26.76
N ALA A 218 -21.45 25.45 -27.39
CA ALA A 218 -21.23 26.77 -26.82
C ALA A 218 -22.55 27.54 -26.68
N SER A 219 -23.34 27.22 -25.66
CA SER A 219 -24.43 28.08 -25.21
C SER A 219 -24.66 27.99 -23.69
N GLY A 220 -24.10 28.96 -22.93
CA GLY A 220 -24.70 29.32 -21.64
C GLY A 220 -23.81 29.89 -20.54
N GLY A 221 -23.66 31.22 -20.52
CA GLY A 221 -23.74 32.05 -19.30
C GLY A 221 -22.51 32.18 -18.38
N PRO A 222 -22.34 33.32 -17.69
CA PRO A 222 -21.20 33.59 -16.81
C PRO A 222 -21.27 32.81 -15.49
N TYR A 223 -20.12 32.28 -15.05
CA TYR A 223 -19.93 31.68 -13.71
C TYR A 223 -19.91 32.77 -12.63
N PRO A 224 -20.72 32.67 -11.55
CA PRO A 224 -20.61 33.56 -10.40
C PRO A 224 -19.48 33.13 -9.45
N VAL A 225 -18.99 34.13 -8.69
CA VAL A 225 -18.00 34.06 -7.60
C VAL A 225 -18.35 33.08 -6.49
#